data_AF-A0A2V9BTB0-F1
#
_entry.id   AF-A0A2V9BTB0-F1
#
_cell.length_a   1.000
_cell.length_b   1.000
_cell.length_c   1.000
_cell.angle_alpha   90.00
_cell.angle_beta   90.00
_cell.angle_gamma   90.00
#
_symmetry.space_group_name_H-M   'P 1'
#
loop_
_entity.id
_entity.type
_entity.pdbx_description
1 polymer ?
#
loop_
_entity_poly.entity_id
_entity_poly.type
_entity_poly.pdbx_seq_one_letter_code
_entity_poly.pdbx_strand_id
1 'polypeptide(L)'
;IIPVHLYGLPADMDPILDLATRRGLAVIEDNAQAIGANYKGRKTGSMGQLACLSFYPSKNLGAYGDAGMIVTDSEELAARLR
;
A
#
# COMPACT_ATOMS: atom_id res chain seq x y z
N ILE A 1 6.01 7.44 6.89
CA ILE A 1 6.97 6.62 6.11
C ILE A 1 6.23 6.07 4.90
N ILE A 2 6.83 6.15 3.70
CA ILE A 2 6.21 5.67 2.47
C ILE A 2 7.10 4.54 1.90
N PRO A 3 6.91 3.28 2.32
CA PRO A 3 7.59 2.16 1.68
C PRO A 3 7.02 1.92 0.28
N VAL A 4 7.90 1.65 -0.68
CA VAL A 4 7.53 1.26 -2.04
C VAL A 4 7.75 -0.24 -2.21
N HIS A 5 6.70 -0.98 -2.57
CA HIS A 5 6.81 -2.40 -2.92
C HIS A 5 7.27 -2.53 -4.38
N LEU A 6 8.55 -2.26 -4.60
CA LEU A 6 9.14 -2.07 -5.92
C LEU A 6 9.19 -3.39 -6.70
N TYR A 7 8.84 -3.36 -7.99
CA TYR A 7 8.85 -4.53 -8.88
C TYR A 7 8.04 -5.73 -8.39
N GLY A 8 7.00 -5.48 -7.60
CA GLY A 8 6.19 -6.55 -6.99
C GLY A 8 6.82 -7.19 -5.76
N LEU A 9 8.01 -6.76 -5.36
CA LEU A 9 8.70 -7.24 -4.16
C LEU A 9 8.29 -6.39 -2.96
N PRO A 10 7.74 -7.00 -1.90
CA PRO A 10 7.42 -6.25 -0.70
C PRO A 10 8.69 -5.68 -0.04
N ALA A 11 8.66 -4.40 0.33
CA ALA A 11 9.58 -3.87 1.34
C ALA A 11 9.54 -4.71 2.63
N ASP A 12 10.62 -4.68 3.42
CA ASP A 12 10.65 -5.37 4.71
C ASP A 12 9.81 -4.62 5.75
N MET A 13 8.52 -4.98 5.83
CA MET A 13 7.52 -4.16 6.52
C MET A 13 7.59 -4.22 8.04
N ASP A 14 7.92 -5.36 8.66
CA ASP A 14 7.95 -5.48 10.12
C ASP A 14 8.84 -4.42 10.81
N PRO A 15 10.13 -4.22 10.41
CA PRO A 15 10.96 -3.19 11.04
C PRO A 15 10.46 -1.76 10.74
N ILE A 16 9.85 -1.52 9.58
CA ILE A 16 9.27 -0.23 9.21
C ILE A 16 8.09 0.11 10.12
N LEU A 17 7.19 -0.85 10.33
CA LEU A 17 6.01 -0.71 11.18
C LEU A 17 6.39 -0.55 12.65
N ASP A 18 7.36 -1.33 13.14
CA ASP A 18 7.91 -1.20 14.49
C ASP A 18 8.49 0.20 14.74
N LEU A 19 9.34 0.69 13.82
CA LEU A 19 9.87 2.05 13.89
C LEU A 19 8.78 3.11 13.86
N ALA A 20 7.82 2.98 12.94
CA ALA A 20 6.71 3.92 12.80
C ALA A 20 5.89 4.01 14.09
N THR A 21 5.58 2.87 14.70
CA THR A 21 4.82 2.77 15.95
C THR A 21 5.56 3.48 17.09
N ARG A 22 6.85 3.18 17.29
CA ARG A 22 7.67 3.82 18.34
C ARG A 22 7.80 5.34 18.19
N ARG A 23 7.64 5.86 16.97
CA ARG A 23 7.80 7.28 16.65
C ARG A 23 6.48 8.01 16.41
N GLY A 24 5.34 7.32 16.51
CA GLY A 24 4.04 7.89 16.20
C GLY A 24 3.91 8.37 14.74
N LEU A 25 4.58 7.69 13.80
CA LEU A 25 4.57 8.05 12.39
C LEU A 25 3.52 7.22 11.64
N ALA A 26 2.80 7.86 10.72
CA ALA A 26 1.94 7.16 9.76
C ALA A 26 2.78 6.35 8.76
N VAL A 27 2.24 5.22 8.29
CA VAL A 27 2.79 4.43 7.19
C VAL A 27 1.79 4.39 6.05
N ILE A 28 2.23 4.78 4.85
CA ILE A 28 1.43 4.75 3.63
C ILE A 28 2.14 3.84 2.63
N GLU A 29 1.58 2.68 2.33
CA GLU A 29 2.19 1.76 1.37
C GLU A 29 2.00 2.29 -0.06
N ASP A 30 3.10 2.48 -0.81
CA ASP A 30 3.03 2.56 -2.26
C ASP A 30 3.04 1.13 -2.82
N ASN A 31 1.84 0.66 -3.17
CA ASN A 31 1.57 -0.66 -3.70
C ASN A 31 1.32 -0.63 -5.22
N ALA A 32 1.76 0.42 -5.92
CA ALA A 32 1.51 0.63 -7.34
C ALA A 32 2.05 -0.49 -8.26
N GLN A 33 3.04 -1.26 -7.81
CA GLN A 33 3.67 -2.34 -8.58
C GLN A 33 3.51 -3.72 -7.95
N ALA A 34 2.79 -3.85 -6.83
CA ALA A 34 2.76 -5.08 -6.04
C ALA A 34 1.34 -5.57 -5.70
N ILE A 35 0.33 -5.18 -6.47
CA ILE A 35 -1.01 -5.77 -6.32
C ILE A 35 -0.93 -7.30 -6.44
N GLY A 36 -1.45 -7.99 -5.42
CA GLY A 36 -1.44 -9.45 -5.31
C GLY A 36 -0.26 -10.05 -4.54
N ALA A 37 0.81 -9.30 -4.27
CA ALA A 37 1.97 -9.77 -3.53
C ALA A 37 1.65 -10.02 -2.04
N ASN A 38 2.53 -10.77 -1.37
CA ASN A 38 2.39 -11.07 0.06
C ASN A 38 3.70 -10.80 0.81
N TYR A 39 3.59 -10.21 2.00
CA TYR A 39 4.66 -10.13 3.00
C TYR A 39 4.27 -11.00 4.21
N LYS A 40 5.00 -12.11 4.43
CA LYS A 40 4.78 -13.05 5.55
C LYS A 40 3.30 -13.46 5.73
N GLY A 41 2.63 -13.77 4.61
CA GLY A 41 1.22 -14.19 4.59
C GLY A 41 0.19 -13.05 4.60
N ARG A 42 0.61 -11.79 4.81
CA ARG A 42 -0.26 -10.61 4.66
C ARG A 42 -0.17 -10.05 3.26
N LYS A 43 -1.27 -9.52 2.71
CA LYS A 43 -1.27 -8.86 1.40
C LYS A 43 -0.50 -7.55 1.48
N THR A 44 0.27 -7.21 0.45
CA THR A 44 0.82 -5.85 0.34
C THR A 44 -0.32 -4.86 0.11
N GLY A 45 -0.19 -3.69 0.74
CA GLY A 45 -1.23 -2.68 0.79
C GLY A 45 -2.28 -2.87 1.90
N SER A 46 -2.06 -3.78 2.85
CA SER A 46 -2.96 -4.02 3.99
C SER A 46 -2.24 -3.94 5.35
N MET A 47 -1.08 -3.30 5.42
CA MET A 47 -0.22 -3.28 6.61
C MET A 47 0.00 -1.87 7.17
N GLY A 48 0.00 -0.85 6.31
CA GLY A 48 0.04 0.55 6.69
C GLY A 48 -1.34 1.09 7.07
N GLN A 49 -1.39 2.40 7.34
CA GLN A 49 -2.64 3.12 7.64
C GLN A 49 -3.54 3.23 6.40
N LEU A 50 -2.92 3.34 5.23
CA LEU A 50 -3.55 3.22 3.91
C LEU A 50 -2.51 2.77 2.88
N ALA A 51 -2.98 2.31 1.74
CA ALA A 51 -2.13 1.98 0.60
C ALA A 51 -2.68 2.54 -0.70
N CYS A 52 -1.76 2.94 -1.58
CA CYS A 52 -2.07 3.41 -2.91
C CYS A 52 -1.79 2.31 -3.94
N LEU A 53 -2.75 2.09 -4.84
CA LEU A 53 -2.63 1.17 -5.96
C LEU A 53 -2.71 1.94 -7.27
N SER A 54 -2.02 1.43 -8.27
CA SER A 54 -2.10 1.89 -9.65
C SER A 54 -2.68 0.78 -10.50
N PHE A 55 -3.54 1.15 -11.43
CA PHE A 55 -4.03 0.30 -12.51
C PHE A 55 -3.63 0.84 -13.88
N TYR A 56 -2.51 1.58 -13.99
CA TYR A 56 -1.91 1.87 -15.29
C TYR A 56 -1.82 0.59 -16.15
N PRO A 57 -1.99 0.65 -17.49
CA PRO A 57 -2.21 -0.55 -18.31
C PRO A 57 -1.11 -1.61 -18.20
N SER A 58 0.12 -1.23 -17.85
CA SER A 58 1.25 -2.17 -17.69
C SER A 58 1.40 -2.77 -16.28
N LYS A 59 0.46 -2.54 -15.34
CA LYS A 59 0.48 -3.17 -14.01
C LYS A 59 -0.08 -4.60 -14.08
N ASN A 60 0.18 -5.41 -13.05
CA ASN A 60 -0.32 -6.80 -12.96
C ASN A 60 -1.86 -6.88 -13.07
N LEU A 61 -2.56 -5.89 -12.52
CA LEU A 61 -3.97 -5.62 -12.77
C LEU A 61 -4.05 -4.23 -13.39
N GLY A 62 -4.24 -4.14 -14.69
CA GLY A 62 -4.33 -2.89 -15.44
C GLY A 62 -5.76 -2.55 -15.85
N ALA A 63 -6.08 -1.27 -15.86
CA ALA A 63 -7.27 -0.71 -16.50
C ALA A 63 -6.96 -0.39 -17.98
N TYR A 64 -8.01 -0.09 -18.75
CA TYR A 64 -7.88 0.45 -20.12
C TYR A 64 -7.71 1.98 -20.09
N GLY A 65 -6.67 2.45 -19.40
CA GLY A 65 -6.37 3.87 -19.20
C GLY A 65 -5.67 4.12 -17.86
N ASP A 66 -5.67 5.37 -17.42
CA ASP A 66 -5.18 5.74 -16.10
C ASP A 66 -6.24 5.48 -15.03
N ALA A 67 -5.85 4.75 -13.98
CA ALA A 67 -6.69 4.51 -12.82
C ALA A 67 -5.84 4.21 -11.58
N GLY A 68 -6.40 4.49 -10.42
CA GLY A 68 -5.80 4.20 -9.13
C GLY A 68 -6.86 3.93 -8.07
N MET A 69 -6.42 3.40 -6.92
CA MET A 69 -7.28 3.14 -5.78
C MET A 69 -6.51 3.36 -4.49
N ILE A 70 -7.22 3.81 -3.46
CA ILE A 70 -6.71 3.84 -2.10
C ILE A 70 -7.48 2.80 -1.30
N VAL A 71 -6.78 2.03 -0.49
CA VAL A 71 -7.37 1.10 0.49
C VAL A 71 -6.96 1.52 1.90
N THR A 72 -7.88 1.39 2.85
CA THR A 72 -7.67 1.67 4.26
C THR A 72 -8.73 0.94 5.09
N ASP A 73 -8.39 0.53 6.30
CA ASP A 73 -9.35 -0.01 7.27
C ASP A 73 -9.99 1.09 8.14
N SER A 74 -9.57 2.35 7.99
CA SER A 74 -10.12 3.48 8.75
C SER A 74 -11.34 4.06 8.06
N GLU A 75 -12.52 3.93 8.71
CA GLU A 75 -13.75 4.58 8.24
C GLU A 75 -13.62 6.10 8.15
N GLU A 76 -12.91 6.72 9.10
CA GLU A 76 -12.65 8.16 9.11
C GLU A 76 -11.83 8.59 7.88
N LEU A 77 -10.71 7.91 7.61
CA LEU A 77 -9.89 8.21 6.43
C LEU A 77 -10.66 7.94 5.14
N ALA A 78 -11.40 6.83 5.07
CA ALA A 78 -12.23 6.50 3.92
C ALA A 78 -13.29 7.56 3.65
N ALA A 79 -13.92 8.11 4.69
CA ALA A 79 -14.91 9.18 4.57
C ALA A 79 -14.27 10.51 4.09
N ARG A 80 -13.04 10.81 4.52
CA ARG A 80 -12.31 12.02 4.11
C ARG A 80 -11.75 11.97 2.68
N LEU A 81 -11.56 10.77 2.14
CA LEU A 81 -11.01 10.55 0.79
C LEU A 81 -12.09 10.52 -0.31
N ARG A 82 -13.38 10.50 0.06
CA ARG A 82 -14.55 10.49 -0.83
C ARG A 82 -15.20 11.87 -0.88
#